data_AF-A0A1J5SZX9-F1
#
_entry.id   AF-A0A1J5SZX9-F1
#
_cell.length_a   1.000
_cell.length_b   1.000
_cell.length_c   1.000
_cell.angle_alpha   90.00
_cell.angle_beta   90.00
_cell.angle_gamma   90.00
#
_symmetry.space_group_name_H-M   'P 1'
#
loop_
_entity.id
_entity.type
_entity.pdbx_description
1 polymer ?
#
loop_
_entity_poly.entity_id
_entity_poly.type
_entity_poly.pdbx_seq_one_letter_code
_entity_poly.pdbx_strand_id
1 'polypeptide(L)' 'MGNVRPTYIKRVAIELVEKYPDRFTDDFEHNKTIVSELTDVSSIVMRNRITGYATRYRKREQL' A
#
# COMPACT_ATOMS: atom_id res chain seq x y z
N MET A 1 22.99 1.78 2.12
CA MET A 1 21.96 2.42 1.29
C MET A 1 20.62 2.34 2.03
N GLY A 2 19.91 3.45 2.22
CA GLY A 2 18.73 3.51 3.09
C GLY A 2 17.45 2.92 2.48
N ASN A 3 16.74 2.08 3.22
CA ASN A 3 15.43 1.51 2.84
C ASN A 3 14.27 2.47 3.14
N VAL A 4 14.47 3.77 2.95
CA VAL A 4 13.42 4.77 3.19
C VAL A 4 12.57 4.91 1.94
N ARG A 5 11.28 4.63 2.08
CA ARG A 5 10.32 4.80 0.98
C ARG A 5 10.10 6.30 0.72
N PRO A 6 10.12 6.76 -0.54
CA PRO A 6 9.80 8.14 -0.91
C PRO A 6 8.43 8.58 -0.40
N THR A 7 8.27 9.88 -0.15
CA THR A 7 7.05 10.47 0.41
C THR A 7 5.81 10.19 -0.43
N TYR A 8 5.90 10.23 -1.76
CA TYR A 8 4.76 9.97 -2.65
C TYR A 8 4.19 8.55 -2.48
N ILE A 9 5.06 7.54 -2.28
CA ILE A 9 4.64 6.15 -2.04
C ILE A 9 3.86 6.05 -0.73
N LYS A 10 4.36 6.72 0.32
CA LYS A 10 3.70 6.72 1.62
C LYS A 10 2.33 7.39 1.55
N ARG A 11 2.25 8.55 0.89
CA ARG A 11 1.00 9.32 0.75
C ARG A 11 -0.08 8.49 0.04
N VAL A 12 0.24 7.90 -1.11
CA VAL A 12 -0.71 7.07 -1.86
C VAL A 12 -1.12 5.85 -1.04
N ALA A 13 -0.17 5.16 -0.41
CA ALA A 13 -0.48 3.99 0.40
C ALA A 13 -1.38 4.30 1.61
N ILE A 14 -1.15 5.43 2.29
CA ILE A 14 -1.98 5.88 3.42
C ILE A 14 -3.38 6.24 2.92
N GLU A 15 -3.47 7.06 1.87
CA GLU A 15 -4.75 7.49 1.30
C GLU A 15 -5.61 6.30 0.85
N LEU A 16 -5.02 5.27 0.25
CA LEU A 16 -5.73 4.06 -0.14
C LEU A 16 -6.31 3.30 1.06
N VAL A 17 -5.53 3.18 2.13
CA VAL A 17 -5.98 2.48 3.35
C VAL A 17 -7.06 3.29 4.07
N GLU A 18 -6.92 4.61 4.16
CA GLU A 18 -7.92 5.49 4.78
C GLU A 18 -9.23 5.55 4.00
N LYS A 19 -9.17 5.56 2.66
CA LYS A 19 -10.38 5.57 1.80
C LYS A 19 -11.11 4.24 1.76
N TYR A 20 -10.38 3.12 1.88
CA TYR A 20 -10.94 1.77 1.72
C TYR A 20 -10.50 0.82 2.85
N PRO A 21 -10.75 1.14 4.13
CA PRO A 21 -10.18 0.42 5.27
C PRO A 21 -10.60 -1.06 5.35
N ASP A 22 -11.81 -1.38 4.89
CA ASP A 22 -12.36 -2.74 4.83
C ASP A 22 -11.76 -3.61 3.72
N ARG A 23 -11.13 -2.99 2.71
CA ARG A 23 -10.53 -3.71 1.57
C ARG A 23 -9.11 -4.17 1.87
N PHE A 24 -8.43 -3.51 2.81
CA PHE A 24 -7.04 -3.80 3.18
C PHE A 24 -6.95 -4.74 4.38
N THR A 25 -6.20 -5.83 4.19
CA THR A 25 -5.91 -6.87 5.21
C THR A 25 -4.42 -6.89 5.57
N ASP A 26 -3.97 -7.85 6.38
CA ASP A 26 -2.54 -8.06 6.63
C ASP A 26 -1.83 -8.89 5.53
N ASP A 27 -2.58 -9.41 4.55
CA ASP A 27 -2.05 -10.23 3.46
C ASP A 27 -1.49 -9.39 2.31
N PHE A 28 -0.29 -9.72 1.85
CA PHE A 28 0.39 -8.93 0.80
C PHE A 28 -0.21 -9.17 -0.59
N GLU A 29 -0.56 -10.41 -0.94
CA GLU A 29 -1.04 -10.75 -2.28
C GLU A 29 -2.44 -10.18 -2.54
N HIS A 30 -3.32 -10.28 -1.54
CA HIS A 30 -4.63 -9.63 -1.54
C HIS A 30 -4.50 -8.12 -1.73
N ASN A 31 -3.70 -7.46 -0.88
CA ASN A 31 -3.49 -6.02 -0.97
C ASN A 31 -2.85 -5.59 -2.31
N LYS A 32 -2.03 -6.44 -2.93
CA LYS A 32 -1.45 -6.17 -4.24
C LYS A 32 -2.51 -6.11 -5.33
N THR A 33 -3.48 -7.02 -5.29
CA THR A 33 -4.64 -7.01 -6.19
C THR A 33 -5.47 -5.76 -5.97
N ILE A 34 -5.81 -5.45 -4.72
CA ILE A 34 -6.56 -4.24 -4.37
C ILE A 34 -5.86 -2.96 -4.85
N VAL A 35 -4.55 -2.82 -4.62
CA VAL A 35 -3.78 -1.66 -5.12
C VAL A 35 -3.79 -1.61 -6.66
N SER A 36 -3.77 -2.76 -7.34
CA SER A 36 -3.84 -2.79 -8.81
C SER A 36 -5.22 -2.42 -9.34
N GLU A 37 -6.29 -2.68 -8.60
CA GLU A 37 -7.65 -2.29 -8.96
C GLU A 37 -7.91 -0.80 -8.69
N LEU A 38 -7.35 -0.28 -7.60
CA LEU A 38 -7.59 1.08 -7.13
C LEU A 38 -6.61 2.12 -7.71
N THR A 39 -5.56 1.69 -8.42
CA THR A 39 -4.53 2.58 -8.97
C THR A 39 -4.16 2.22 -10.40
N ASP A 40 -3.90 3.23 -11.22
CA ASP A 40 -3.41 3.07 -12.61
C ASP A 40 -1.88 2.91 -12.66
N VAL A 41 -1.26 2.36 -11.62
CA VAL A 41 0.21 2.26 -11.53
C VAL A 41 0.72 1.15 -12.45
N SER A 42 1.26 1.56 -13.60
CA SER A 42 1.84 0.63 -14.58
C SER A 42 3.13 -0.05 -14.10
N SER A 43 3.92 0.62 -13.25
CA SER A 43 5.19 0.09 -12.77
C SER A 43 5.01 -0.96 -11.67
N ILE A 44 5.42 -2.20 -11.94
CA ILE A 44 5.40 -3.33 -10.99
C ILE A 44 6.15 -2.97 -9.69
N VAL A 45 7.30 -2.31 -9.81
CA VAL A 45 8.12 -1.92 -8.65
C VAL A 45 7.41 -0.88 -7.80
N MET A 46 6.77 0.11 -8.41
CA MET A 46 5.99 1.11 -7.66
C MET A 46 4.80 0.46 -6.96
N ARG A 47 4.03 -0.37 -7.66
CA ARG A 47 2.89 -1.09 -7.07
C ARG A 47 3.31 -1.89 -5.85
N ASN A 48 4.37 -2.70 -5.96
CA ASN A 48 4.87 -3.50 -4.84
C ASN A 48 5.33 -2.63 -3.65
N ARG A 49 5.94 -1.46 -3.91
CA ARG A 49 6.35 -0.53 -2.86
C ARG A 49 5.16 0.13 -2.16
N ILE A 50 4.11 0.47 -2.90
CA ILE A 50 2.85 1.01 -2.37
C ILE A 50 2.18 -0.06 -1.52
N THR A 51 1.95 -1.26 -2.07
CA THR A 51 1.37 -2.41 -1.35
C THR A 51 2.12 -2.70 -0.06
N GLY A 52 3.45 -2.81 -0.12
CA GLY A 52 4.26 -3.12 1.07
C GLY A 52 4.24 -2.01 2.14
N TYR A 53 3.98 -0.75 1.77
CA TYR A 53 3.76 0.29 2.77
C TYR A 53 2.32 0.27 3.32
N ALA A 54 1.33 0.07 2.46
CA ALA A 54 -0.08 -0.01 2.83
C ALA A 54 -0.34 -1.13 3.84
N THR A 55 0.17 -2.35 3.58
CA THR A 55 0.06 -3.49 4.51
C THR A 55 0.70 -3.19 5.87
N ARG A 56 1.87 -2.54 5.87
CA ARG A 56 2.55 -2.17 7.12
C ARG A 56 1.81 -1.07 7.89
N TYR A 57 1.23 -0.12 7.16
CA TYR A 57 0.42 0.95 7.73
C TYR A 57 -0.85 0.39 8.37
N ARG A 58 -1.61 -0.43 7.64
CA ARG A 58 -2.82 -1.11 8.12
C ARG A 58 -2.57 -1.92 9.39
N LYS A 59 -1.50 -2.71 9.40
CA LYS A 59 -1.10 -3.51 10.58
C LYS A 59 -0.77 -2.65 11.80
N ARG A 60 -0.29 -1.43 11.60
CA ARG A 60 0.00 -0.48 12.69
C ARG A 60 -1.26 0.20 13.22
N GLU A 61 -2.29 0.40 12.39
CA GLU A 61 -3.56 0.98 12.83
C GLU A 61 -4.47 0.00 13.57
N GLN A 62 -4.28 -1.31 13.38
CA GLN A 62 -5.02 -2.36 14.12
C GLN A 62 -4.45 -2.64 15.52
N LEU A 63 -3.30 -2.05 15.86
CA LEU A 63 -2.67 -2.11 17.18
C LEU A 63 -3.03 -0.88 18.00
#